data_AF-A0A367IM08-F1
#
_entry.id   AF-A0A367IM08-F1
#
_cell.length_a   1.000
_cell.length_b   1.000
_cell.length_c   1.000
_cell.angle_alpha   90.00
_cell.angle_beta   90.00
_cell.angle_gamma   90.00
#
_symmetry.space_group_name_H-M   'P 1'
#
loop_
_entity.id
_entity.type
_entity.pdbx_description
1 polymer ?
#
loop_
_entity_poly.entity_id
_entity_poly.type
_entity_poly.pdbx_seq_one_letter_code
_entity_poly.pdbx_strand_id
1 'polypeptide(L)'
;ANPFFGYNKNWYIFGAMLISLVIAFIILYIPGIQNVLLTRPVPVKYWFIPFGWAAMIFTLDEIRKLLIRSFPKGPIAKLAW
;
A
#
# COMPACT_ATOMS: atom_id res chain seq x y z
N ALA A 1 10.35 6.12 4.68
CA ALA A 1 10.24 7.57 4.43
C ALA A 1 8.81 7.99 4.71
N ASN A 2 8.59 9.03 5.52
CA ASN A 2 7.25 9.45 5.89
C ASN A 2 6.76 10.46 4.82
N PRO A 3 5.69 10.17 4.06
CA PRO A 3 5.29 11.02 2.94
C PRO A 3 4.69 12.37 3.37
N PHE A 4 4.20 12.46 4.61
CA PHE A 4 3.50 13.65 5.11
C PHE A 4 4.37 14.57 5.96
N PHE A 5 5.24 14.03 6.83
CA PHE A 5 5.98 14.83 7.82
C PHE A 5 7.42 14.35 8.00
N GLY A 6 8.37 15.28 7.98
CA GLY A 6 9.80 15.04 8.24
C GLY A 6 10.72 15.46 7.10
N TYR A 7 12.03 15.33 7.31
CA TYR A 7 13.09 15.74 6.37
C TYR A 7 13.07 14.96 5.04
N ASN A 8 12.69 13.68 5.09
CA ASN A 8 12.62 12.79 3.92
C ASN A 8 11.19 12.68 3.38
N LYS A 9 10.66 13.80 2.90
CA LYS A 9 9.36 13.85 2.22
C LYS A 9 9.50 13.36 0.78
N ASN A 10 8.76 12.32 0.40
CA ASN A 10 8.81 11.78 -0.96
C ASN A 10 7.42 11.79 -1.59
N TRP A 11 7.13 12.83 -2.37
CA TRP A 11 5.89 12.96 -3.14
C TRP A 11 5.81 12.02 -4.35
N TYR A 12 6.95 11.54 -4.86
CA TYR A 12 6.98 10.62 -5.99
C TYR A 12 6.29 9.29 -5.67
N ILE A 13 6.15 8.93 -4.38
CA ILE A 13 5.43 7.74 -3.94
C ILE A 13 3.95 7.79 -4.38
N PHE A 14 3.29 8.95 -4.27
CA PHE A 14 1.90 9.09 -4.71
C PHE A 14 1.79 8.99 -6.25
N GLY A 15 2.75 9.56 -6.97
CA GLY A 15 2.83 9.40 -8.43
C GLY A 15 3.02 7.93 -8.84
N ALA A 16 3.91 7.21 -8.15
CA ALA A 16 4.13 5.78 -8.39
C ALA A 16 2.88 4.94 -8.10
N MET A 17 2.09 5.28 -7.08
CA MET A 17 0.80 4.63 -6.78
C MET A 17 -0.23 4.84 -7.90
N LEU A 18 -0.28 6.04 -8.50
CA LEU A 18 -1.17 6.29 -9.65
C LEU A 18 -0.71 5.56 -10.90
N ILE A 19 0.59 5.56 -11.17
CA ILE A 19 1.17 4.85 -12.32
C ILE A 19 0.91 3.35 -12.21
N SER A 20 1.09 2.75 -11.03
CA SER A 20 0.81 1.32 -10.84
C SER A 20 -0.66 0.97 -11.07
N LEU A 21 -1.58 1.84 -10.65
CA LEU A 21 -3.01 1.69 -10.89
C LEU A 21 -3.35 1.80 -12.39
N VAL A 22 -2.77 2.76 -13.11
CA VAL A 22 -2.94 2.88 -14.58
C VAL A 22 -2.42 1.64 -15.31
N ILE A 23 -1.25 1.13 -14.91
CA ILE A 23 -0.69 -0.10 -15.48
C ILE A 23 -1.62 -1.29 -15.23
N ALA A 24 -2.22 -1.39 -14.03
CA ALA A 24 -3.20 -2.44 -13.74
C ALA A 24 -4.42 -2.35 -14.67
N PHE A 25 -4.93 -1.15 -14.95
CA PHE A 25 -6.03 -0.97 -15.93
C PHE A 25 -5.62 -1.37 -17.35
N ILE A 26 -4.42 -0.99 -17.79
CA ILE A 26 -3.87 -1.36 -19.10
C ILE A 26 -3.82 -2.89 -19.25
N ILE A 27 -3.34 -3.61 -18.22
CA ILE A 27 -3.19 -5.07 -18.24
C ILE A 27 -4.56 -5.79 -18.20
N LEU A 28 -5.53 -5.26 -17.46
CA LEU A 28 -6.79 -5.95 -17.21
C LEU A 28 -7.87 -5.70 -18.26
N TYR A 29 -7.78 -4.60 -19.02
CA TYR A 29 -8.85 -4.20 -19.95
C TYR A 29 -8.41 -4.11 -21.42
N ILE A 30 -7.12 -4.16 -21.73
CA ILE A 30 -6.65 -4.16 -23.13
C ILE A 30 -6.62 -5.60 -23.67
N PRO A 31 -7.43 -5.93 -24.70
CA PRO A 31 -7.60 -7.31 -25.16
C PRO A 31 -6.31 -7.93 -25.73
N GLY A 32 -5.43 -7.11 -26.34
CA GLY A 32 -4.14 -7.59 -26.85
C GLY A 32 -3.20 -8.08 -25.74
N ILE A 33 -3.17 -7.40 -24.60
CA ILE A 33 -2.36 -7.77 -23.44
C ILE A 33 -3.01 -8.93 -22.68
N GLN A 34 -4.34 -8.91 -22.59
CA GLN A 34 -5.12 -9.91 -21.88
C GLN A 34 -4.88 -11.33 -22.44
N ASN A 35 -4.81 -11.47 -23.76
CA ASN A 35 -4.56 -12.75 -24.42
C ASN A 35 -3.14 -13.26 -24.22
N VAL A 36 -2.16 -12.36 -24.06
CA VAL A 36 -0.74 -12.71 -23.85
C VAL A 36 -0.48 -13.09 -22.39
N LEU A 37 -1.05 -12.35 -21.45
CA LEU A 37 -0.87 -12.57 -20.01
C LEU A 37 -1.94 -13.48 -19.38
N LEU A 38 -2.89 -13.97 -20.18
CA LEU A 38 -4.01 -14.82 -19.75
C LEU A 38 -4.83 -14.22 -18.59
N THR A 39 -4.97 -12.90 -18.57
CA THR A 39 -5.74 -12.18 -17.55
C THR A 39 -7.24 -12.15 -17.88
N ARG A 40 -8.08 -11.80 -16.91
CA ARG A 40 -9.52 -11.57 -17.10
C ARG A 40 -9.93 -10.25 -16.47
N PRO A 41 -10.93 -9.54 -17.02
CA PRO A 41 -11.42 -8.32 -16.43
C PRO A 41 -11.96 -8.61 -15.03
N VAL A 42 -11.43 -7.91 -14.04
CA VAL A 42 -11.86 -8.04 -12.64
C VAL A 42 -13.06 -7.12 -12.41
N PRO A 43 -14.23 -7.66 -12.00
CA PRO A 43 -15.38 -6.84 -11.64
C PRO A 43 -15.04 -5.81 -10.55
N VAL A 44 -15.56 -4.58 -10.70
CA VAL A 44 -15.27 -3.44 -9.80
C VAL A 44 -15.52 -3.76 -8.33
N LYS A 45 -16.48 -4.63 -8.01
CA LYS A 45 -16.76 -5.08 -6.63
C LYS A 45 -15.56 -5.70 -5.91
N TYR A 46 -14.62 -6.33 -6.63
CA TYR A 46 -13.44 -6.96 -6.03
C TYR A 46 -12.25 -5.99 -5.87
N TRP A 47 -12.27 -4.83 -6.52
CA TRP A 47 -11.20 -3.82 -6.40
C TRP A 47 -11.12 -3.20 -5.00
N PHE A 48 -12.22 -3.16 -4.26
CA PHE A 48 -12.29 -2.53 -2.94
C PHE A 48 -11.89 -3.46 -1.79
N ILE A 49 -11.81 -4.78 -2.00
CA ILE A 49 -11.35 -5.75 -0.99
C ILE A 49 -9.96 -5.39 -0.45
N PRO A 50 -8.93 -5.15 -1.29
CA PRO A 50 -7.60 -4.80 -0.80
C PRO A 50 -7.55 -3.47 -0.04
N PHE A 51 -8.50 -2.54 -0.25
CA PHE A 51 -8.53 -1.30 0.53
C PHE A 51 -8.81 -1.55 2.02
N GLY A 52 -9.70 -2.51 2.35
CA GLY A 52 -9.95 -2.88 3.76
C GLY A 52 -8.70 -3.43 4.43
N TRP A 53 -7.98 -4.32 3.75
CA TRP A 53 -6.70 -4.87 4.21
C TRP A 53 -5.61 -3.81 4.33
N ALA A 54 -5.51 -2.91 3.34
CA ALA A 54 -4.56 -1.80 3.37
C ALA A 54 -4.82 -0.88 4.57
N ALA A 55 -6.08 -0.57 4.87
CA ALA A 55 -6.45 0.24 6.04
C ALA A 55 -6.06 -0.46 7.35
N MET A 56 -6.29 -1.77 7.47
CA MET A 56 -5.88 -2.56 8.64
C MET A 56 -4.36 -2.57 8.83
N ILE A 57 -3.58 -2.79 7.76
CA ILE A 57 -2.12 -2.79 7.84
C ILE A 57 -1.59 -1.40 8.22
N PHE A 58 -2.16 -0.35 7.61
CA PHE A 58 -1.78 1.02 7.90
C PHE A 58 -2.01 1.39 9.38
N THR A 59 -3.18 1.05 9.93
CA THR A 59 -3.48 1.33 11.34
C THR A 59 -2.59 0.53 12.28
N LEU A 60 -2.35 -0.76 12.00
CA LEU A 60 -1.43 -1.57 12.80
C LEU A 60 -0.01 -1.01 12.81
N ASP A 61 0.48 -0.52 11.68
CA ASP A 61 1.84 0.04 11.59
C ASP A 61 1.95 1.39 12.32
N GLU A 62 0.92 2.26 12.25
CA GLU A 62 0.88 3.48 13.05
C GLU A 62 0.75 3.20 14.55
N ILE A 63 -0.09 2.25 14.97
CA ILE A 63 -0.18 1.83 16.37
C ILE A 63 1.18 1.32 16.87
N ARG A 64 1.86 0.48 16.09
CA ARG A 64 3.21 -0.01 16.42
C ARG A 64 4.19 1.16 16.58
N LYS A 65 4.20 2.11 15.65
CA LYS A 65 5.04 3.33 15.72
C LYS A 65 4.74 4.16 16.96
N LEU A 66 3.47 4.31 17.35
CA LEU A 66 3.05 5.02 18.55
C LEU A 66 3.48 4.31 19.84
N LEU A 67 3.34 2.99 19.90
CA LEU A 67 3.75 2.18 21.05
C LEU A 67 5.26 2.25 21.29
N ILE A 68 6.08 2.19 20.23
CA ILE A 68 7.54 2.31 20.34
C ILE A 68 7.95 3.71 20.83
N ARG A 69 7.30 4.77 20.34
CA ARG A 69 7.56 6.15 20.80
C ARG A 69 7.15 6.38 22.26
N SER A 70 6.07 5.73 22.71
CA SER A 70 5.54 5.90 24.07
C SER A 70 6.29 5.05 25.10
N PHE A 71 6.77 3.85 24.72
CA PHE A 71 7.46 2.91 25.62
C PHE A 71 8.80 2.44 25.04
N PRO A 72 9.83 3.32 25.01
CA PRO A 72 11.10 3.04 24.34
C PRO A 72 11.92 1.89 24.96
N LYS A 73 11.67 1.52 26.22
CA LYS A 73 12.33 0.40 26.91
C LYS A 73 11.45 -0.85 27.09
N GLY A 74 10.24 -0.84 26.53
CA GLY A 74 9.27 -1.93 26.69
C GLY A 74 9.64 -3.20 25.90
N PRO A 75 9.01 -4.35 26.22
CA PRO A 75 9.22 -5.59 25.46
C PRO A 75 8.83 -5.46 23.98
N ILE A 76 7.83 -4.62 23.68
CA ILE A 76 7.39 -4.32 22.31
C ILE A 76 8.50 -3.60 21.50
N ALA A 77 9.28 -2.74 22.15
CA ALA A 77 10.41 -2.08 21.50
C ALA A 77 11.55 -3.06 21.19
N LYS A 78 11.72 -4.13 22.00
CA LYS A 78 12.69 -5.20 21.74
C LYS A 78 12.26 -6.17 20.63
N LEU A 79 10.96 -6.34 20.41
CA LEU A 79 10.39 -7.16 19.32
C LEU A 79 10.26 -6.39 18.00
N ALA A 80 10.46 -5.07 18.01
CA ALA A 80 10.28 -4.22 16.85
C ALA A 80 11.51 -4.10 15.93
N TRP A 81 12.63 -4.73 16.34
CA TRP A 81 13.88 -4.84 15.59
C TRP A 81 14.21 -6.31 15.37
#